data_AF-A0AAN8K899-F1
#
_entry.id   AF-A0AAN8K899-F1
#
_cell.length_a   1.000
_cell.length_b   1.000
_cell.length_c   1.000
_cell.angle_alpha   90.00
_cell.angle_beta   90.00
_cell.angle_gamma   90.00
#
_symmetry.space_group_name_H-M   'P 1'
#
loop_
_entity.id
_entity.type
_entity.pdbx_description
1 polymer ?
#
loop_
_entity_poly.entity_id
_entity_poly.type
_entity_poly.pdbx_seq_one_letter_code
_entity_poly.pdbx_strand_id
1 'polypeptide(L)'
;MFIELLFSDIKLLVLLTLANIINEEENHLLLADDSIFDDIIQMIKWANKSEGHRFDGFSVEELVSGLKGLARNDQNKNILTKKGALPLLKEIITTKYNDGEVLQATEAIRVLSFSKDNKNHIKKDENLIQLLTDLTKNTVENVANAASGILWNIKDDKEKHENVKNSPAKSTGHVMISYQWADQKKLIQISQMLSEAGYLVWMDIKDMEGSTLQAMADAVEKACVVLVCMSERYKESSNCRTEAEYAFTLKKPIIPLMMQRGYKPNGWLGMILGAKLFVDFSGKYSFDDSFKNLSRQLGRDGKIGGDADEVDGPIAVIRSVPLQAARGNGTNEWSTNDVSKWLKKIGLNSKEKLQSLTGEQLTFLKKLSNRAPEFYFSYVKTDLGLHRLDDLMKFTNAIDQI
;
A
#
# COMPACT_ATOMS: atom_id res chain seq x y z
N MET A 1 -14.13 -37.14 -23.76
CA MET A 1 -13.13 -36.29 -24.44
C MET A 1 -13.61 -34.86 -24.73
N PHE A 2 -14.44 -34.57 -25.75
CA PHE A 2 -14.86 -33.18 -26.03
C PHE A 2 -15.72 -32.54 -24.90
N ILE A 3 -16.54 -33.33 -24.23
CA ILE A 3 -17.37 -32.87 -23.10
C ILE A 3 -16.55 -32.70 -21.80
N GLU A 4 -15.51 -33.51 -21.60
CA GLU A 4 -14.62 -33.38 -20.43
C GLU A 4 -13.71 -32.16 -20.54
N LEU A 5 -13.21 -31.86 -21.74
CA LEU A 5 -12.44 -30.64 -22.01
C LEU A 5 -13.27 -29.38 -21.72
N LEU A 6 -14.49 -29.29 -22.27
CA LEU A 6 -15.37 -28.14 -22.05
C LEU A 6 -15.76 -27.92 -20.57
N PHE A 7 -15.85 -29.01 -19.79
CA PHE A 7 -16.11 -28.93 -18.35
C PHE A 7 -14.89 -28.42 -17.57
N SER A 8 -13.67 -28.75 -18.01
CA SER A 8 -12.42 -28.30 -17.39
C SER A 8 -12.24 -26.78 -17.54
N ASP A 9 -12.50 -26.24 -18.74
CA ASP A 9 -12.25 -24.83 -19.05
C ASP A 9 -13.24 -23.92 -18.29
N ILE A 10 -14.51 -24.33 -18.20
CA ILE A 10 -15.53 -23.62 -17.41
C ILE A 10 -15.22 -23.72 -15.92
N LYS A 11 -14.81 -24.91 -15.43
CA LYS A 11 -14.44 -25.12 -14.03
C LYS A 11 -13.27 -24.20 -13.64
N LEU A 12 -12.29 -24.02 -14.52
CA LEU A 12 -11.16 -23.13 -14.29
C LEU A 12 -11.55 -21.65 -14.35
N LEU A 13 -12.37 -21.23 -15.32
CA LEU A 13 -12.78 -19.83 -15.42
C LEU A 13 -13.60 -19.41 -14.18
N VAL A 14 -14.47 -20.32 -13.72
CA VAL A 14 -15.16 -20.22 -12.43
C VAL A 14 -14.15 -20.23 -11.28
N LEU A 15 -13.12 -21.07 -11.31
CA LEU A 15 -12.09 -21.09 -10.29
C LEU A 15 -11.32 -19.77 -10.21
N LEU A 16 -10.84 -19.23 -11.32
CA LEU A 16 -10.04 -18.01 -11.37
C LEU A 16 -10.88 -16.81 -10.92
N THR A 17 -12.18 -16.80 -11.25
CA THR A 17 -13.09 -15.77 -10.72
C THR A 17 -13.35 -15.97 -9.23
N LEU A 18 -13.64 -17.19 -8.79
CA LEU A 18 -13.82 -17.50 -7.36
C LEU A 18 -12.56 -17.21 -6.55
N ALA A 19 -11.37 -17.50 -7.04
CA ALA A 19 -10.09 -17.21 -6.38
C ALA A 19 -9.87 -15.71 -6.10
N ASN A 20 -10.51 -14.85 -6.91
CA ASN A 20 -10.44 -13.41 -6.76
C ASN A 20 -11.61 -12.82 -5.95
N ILE A 21 -12.65 -13.59 -5.68
CA ILE A 21 -13.91 -13.13 -5.04
C ILE A 21 -14.11 -13.78 -3.67
N ILE A 22 -13.72 -15.04 -3.50
CA ILE A 22 -13.95 -15.83 -2.29
C ILE A 22 -13.09 -15.27 -1.15
N ASN A 23 -13.78 -14.94 -0.06
CA ASN A 23 -13.15 -14.55 1.19
C ASN A 23 -12.80 -15.78 2.06
N GLU A 24 -12.20 -15.53 3.22
CA GLU A 24 -11.74 -16.61 4.09
C GLU A 24 -12.87 -17.49 4.66
N GLU A 25 -14.09 -16.95 4.79
CA GLU A 25 -15.26 -17.68 5.30
C GLU A 25 -15.81 -18.66 4.25
N GLU A 26 -15.75 -18.28 2.97
CA GLU A 26 -16.25 -19.05 1.83
C GLU A 26 -15.20 -20.02 1.25
N ASN A 27 -13.94 -19.96 1.70
CA ASN A 27 -12.85 -20.79 1.18
C ASN A 27 -13.06 -22.31 1.33
N HIS A 28 -13.93 -22.74 2.25
CA HIS A 28 -14.32 -24.13 2.38
C HIS A 28 -14.95 -24.71 1.10
N LEU A 29 -15.55 -23.87 0.25
CA LEU A 29 -16.11 -24.26 -1.03
C LEU A 29 -15.03 -24.66 -2.05
N LEU A 30 -13.86 -24.02 -1.99
CA LEU A 30 -12.70 -24.38 -2.81
C LEU A 30 -11.99 -25.64 -2.29
N LEU A 31 -11.95 -25.80 -0.96
CA LEU A 31 -11.33 -26.96 -0.31
C LEU A 31 -12.15 -28.25 -0.44
N ALA A 32 -13.41 -28.16 -0.86
CA ALA A 32 -14.28 -29.32 -1.04
C ALA A 32 -13.80 -30.24 -2.19
N ASP A 33 -13.03 -29.71 -3.14
CA ASP A 33 -12.43 -30.46 -4.24
C ASP A 33 -10.96 -30.04 -4.42
N ASP A 34 -10.03 -30.78 -3.82
CA ASP A 34 -8.60 -30.45 -3.87
C ASP A 34 -7.96 -30.71 -5.24
N SER A 35 -8.67 -31.39 -6.17
CA SER A 35 -8.23 -31.63 -7.55
C SER A 35 -8.00 -30.32 -8.30
N ILE A 36 -8.76 -29.30 -7.94
CA ILE A 36 -8.67 -27.94 -8.48
C ILE A 36 -7.24 -27.39 -8.44
N PHE A 37 -6.52 -27.67 -7.35
CA PHE A 37 -5.14 -27.21 -7.19
C PHE A 37 -4.18 -27.97 -8.11
N ASP A 38 -4.46 -29.25 -8.40
CA ASP A 38 -3.70 -30.02 -9.38
C ASP A 38 -3.99 -29.51 -10.80
N ASP A 39 -5.25 -29.21 -11.11
CA ASP A 39 -5.70 -28.71 -12.41
C ASP A 39 -4.97 -27.41 -12.78
N ILE A 40 -4.97 -26.40 -11.89
CA ILE A 40 -4.29 -25.12 -12.15
C ILE A 40 -2.76 -25.29 -12.25
N ILE A 41 -2.15 -26.13 -11.42
CA ILE A 41 -0.71 -26.41 -11.48
C ILE A 41 -0.35 -27.09 -12.80
N GLN A 42 -1.19 -28.02 -13.28
CA GLN A 42 -0.97 -28.74 -14.51
C GLN A 42 -1.12 -27.84 -15.75
N MET A 43 -2.10 -26.95 -15.74
CA MET A 43 -2.27 -25.95 -16.81
C MET A 43 -1.10 -24.98 -16.89
N ILE A 44 -0.61 -24.48 -15.75
CA ILE A 44 0.59 -23.65 -15.72
C ILE A 44 1.79 -24.41 -16.30
N LYS A 45 1.97 -25.70 -15.97
CA LYS A 45 3.03 -26.54 -16.55
C LYS A 45 2.91 -26.68 -18.06
N TRP A 46 1.70 -26.86 -18.59
CA TRP A 46 1.49 -26.95 -20.03
C TRP A 46 1.71 -25.61 -20.73
N ALA A 47 1.23 -24.51 -20.15
CA ALA A 47 1.47 -23.17 -20.66
C ALA A 47 2.97 -22.82 -20.66
N ASN A 48 3.70 -23.11 -19.59
CA ASN A 48 5.14 -22.83 -19.49
C ASN A 48 5.99 -23.62 -20.51
N LYS A 49 5.46 -24.72 -21.06
CA LYS A 49 6.13 -25.54 -22.08
C LYS A 49 5.69 -25.24 -23.50
N SER A 50 4.65 -24.44 -23.69
CA SER A 50 4.11 -24.15 -25.01
C SER A 50 4.86 -23.00 -25.67
N GLU A 51 4.91 -23.05 -27.00
CA GLU A 51 5.43 -21.94 -27.79
C GLU A 51 4.49 -20.73 -27.63
N GLY A 52 4.96 -19.70 -26.94
CA GLY A 52 4.18 -18.50 -26.62
C GLY A 52 3.63 -18.42 -25.20
N HIS A 53 3.93 -19.39 -24.31
CA HIS A 53 3.59 -19.33 -22.89
C HIS A 53 2.08 -19.22 -22.62
N ARG A 54 1.28 -19.94 -23.41
CA ARG A 54 -0.18 -19.99 -23.27
C ARG A 54 -0.72 -21.41 -23.36
N PHE A 55 -1.77 -21.68 -22.60
CA PHE A 55 -2.52 -22.92 -22.72
C PHE A 55 -4.00 -22.61 -22.56
N ASP A 56 -4.81 -23.18 -23.45
CA ASP A 56 -6.27 -23.06 -23.41
C ASP A 56 -6.77 -21.59 -23.32
N GLY A 57 -6.13 -20.70 -24.09
CA GLY A 57 -6.49 -19.28 -24.12
C GLY A 57 -5.94 -18.42 -22.98
N PHE A 58 -5.36 -19.01 -21.94
CA PHE A 58 -4.75 -18.30 -20.81
C PHE A 58 -3.23 -18.21 -20.95
N SER A 59 -2.64 -17.08 -20.57
CA SER A 59 -1.19 -16.95 -20.42
C SER A 59 -0.70 -17.55 -19.10
N VAL A 60 0.60 -17.88 -19.03
CA VAL A 60 1.26 -18.24 -17.76
C VAL A 60 1.03 -17.14 -16.72
N GLU A 61 1.11 -15.86 -17.11
CA GLU A 61 0.89 -14.73 -16.22
C GLU A 61 -0.51 -14.76 -15.56
N GLU A 62 -1.56 -14.98 -16.36
CA GLU A 62 -2.95 -15.05 -15.87
C GLU A 62 -3.17 -16.23 -14.93
N LEU A 63 -2.66 -17.42 -15.31
CA LEU A 63 -2.80 -18.63 -14.51
C LEU A 63 -2.04 -18.52 -13.18
N VAL A 64 -0.83 -17.96 -13.19
CA VAL A 64 -0.04 -17.72 -11.96
C VAL A 64 -0.71 -16.67 -11.08
N SER A 65 -1.31 -15.63 -11.67
CA SER A 65 -2.11 -14.65 -10.92
C SER A 65 -3.31 -15.30 -10.23
N GLY A 66 -3.98 -16.25 -10.90
CA GLY A 66 -5.02 -17.09 -10.32
C GLY A 66 -4.52 -17.93 -9.15
N LEU A 67 -3.39 -18.63 -9.32
CA LEU A 67 -2.75 -19.42 -8.27
C LEU A 67 -2.39 -18.55 -7.06
N LYS A 68 -1.88 -17.34 -7.29
CA LYS A 68 -1.61 -16.34 -6.24
C LYS A 68 -2.88 -15.95 -5.50
N GLY A 69 -4.00 -15.75 -6.21
CA GLY A 69 -5.31 -15.48 -5.62
C GLY A 69 -5.73 -16.62 -4.68
N LEU A 70 -5.67 -17.87 -5.15
CA LEU A 70 -5.94 -19.06 -4.34
C LEU A 70 -5.04 -19.15 -3.11
N ALA A 71 -3.76 -18.77 -3.24
CA ALA A 71 -2.79 -18.76 -2.15
C ALA A 71 -3.03 -17.66 -1.10
N ARG A 72 -3.94 -16.70 -1.30
CA ARG A 72 -4.27 -15.69 -0.28
C ARG A 72 -4.79 -16.32 1.00
N ASN A 73 -5.52 -17.44 0.90
CA ASN A 73 -5.97 -18.20 2.06
C ASN A 73 -4.82 -19.03 2.68
N ASP A 74 -4.63 -18.95 4.00
CA ASP A 74 -3.53 -19.64 4.69
C ASP A 74 -3.61 -21.18 4.59
N GLN A 75 -4.79 -21.79 4.50
CA GLN A 75 -4.94 -23.24 4.32
C GLN A 75 -4.49 -23.68 2.91
N ASN A 76 -4.90 -22.93 1.89
CA ASN A 76 -4.56 -23.22 0.50
C ASN A 76 -3.05 -23.12 0.25
N LYS A 77 -2.35 -22.19 0.91
CA LYS A 77 -0.88 -22.03 0.81
C LYS A 77 -0.14 -23.34 1.03
N ASN A 78 -0.54 -24.11 2.04
CA ASN A 78 0.15 -25.35 2.40
C ASN A 78 -0.18 -26.47 1.41
N ILE A 79 -1.42 -26.52 0.90
CA ILE A 79 -1.84 -27.50 -0.10
C ILE A 79 -1.12 -27.27 -1.43
N LEU A 80 -1.10 -26.01 -1.91
CA LEU A 80 -0.41 -25.62 -3.13
C LEU A 80 1.09 -25.96 -3.10
N THR A 81 1.76 -25.68 -1.99
CA THR A 81 3.18 -26.05 -1.83
C THR A 81 3.37 -27.57 -1.89
N LYS A 82 2.52 -28.36 -1.21
CA LYS A 82 2.58 -29.83 -1.26
C LYS A 82 2.35 -30.39 -2.66
N LYS A 83 1.47 -29.77 -3.45
CA LYS A 83 1.19 -30.15 -4.84
C LYS A 83 2.25 -29.65 -5.84
N GLY A 84 3.30 -28.98 -5.38
CA GLY A 84 4.46 -28.61 -6.20
C GLY A 84 4.39 -27.24 -6.84
N ALA A 85 3.66 -26.29 -6.25
CA ALA A 85 3.64 -24.91 -6.74
C ALA A 85 5.03 -24.22 -6.67
N LEU A 86 5.80 -24.41 -5.60
CA LEU A 86 7.11 -23.74 -5.44
C LEU A 86 8.12 -24.12 -6.54
N PRO A 87 8.37 -25.41 -6.86
CA PRO A 87 9.23 -25.79 -7.97
C PRO A 87 8.79 -25.21 -9.32
N LEU A 88 7.48 -25.18 -9.57
CA LEU A 88 6.92 -24.64 -10.81
C LEU A 88 7.13 -23.12 -10.92
N LEU A 89 6.88 -22.37 -9.85
CA LEU A 89 7.12 -20.93 -9.84
C LEU A 89 8.61 -20.60 -10.01
N LYS A 90 9.49 -21.41 -9.42
CA LYS A 90 10.94 -21.31 -9.63
C LYS A 90 11.33 -21.57 -11.09
N GLU A 91 10.72 -22.56 -11.74
CA GLU A 91 10.92 -22.85 -13.16
C GLU A 91 10.55 -21.63 -14.02
N ILE A 92 9.37 -21.03 -13.79
CA ILE A 92 8.90 -19.84 -14.52
C ILE A 92 9.86 -18.66 -14.35
N ILE A 93 10.31 -18.39 -13.12
CA ILE A 93 11.31 -17.33 -12.85
C ILE A 93 12.64 -17.62 -13.56
N THR A 94 13.01 -18.90 -13.70
CA THR A 94 14.25 -19.30 -14.37
C THR A 94 14.14 -19.16 -15.89
N THR A 95 12.97 -19.46 -16.47
CA THR A 95 12.71 -19.30 -17.91
C THR A 95 12.82 -17.84 -18.35
N LYS A 96 12.45 -16.87 -17.48
CA LYS A 96 12.53 -15.42 -17.73
C LYS A 96 11.94 -15.01 -19.09
N TYR A 97 10.77 -15.54 -19.43
CA TYR A 97 10.14 -15.26 -20.72
C TYR A 97 9.73 -13.79 -20.89
N ASN A 98 9.11 -13.20 -19.86
CA ASN A 98 8.85 -11.77 -19.77
C ASN A 98 8.80 -11.32 -18.29
N ASP A 99 8.91 -10.01 -18.05
CA ASP A 99 8.91 -9.45 -16.69
C ASP A 99 7.56 -9.60 -15.97
N GLY A 100 6.44 -9.69 -16.69
CA GLY A 100 5.10 -9.92 -16.13
C GLY A 100 4.98 -11.29 -15.48
N GLU A 101 5.44 -12.34 -16.15
CA GLU A 101 5.48 -13.71 -15.62
C GLU A 101 6.43 -13.83 -14.42
N VAL A 102 7.62 -13.21 -14.52
CA VAL A 102 8.58 -13.18 -13.41
C VAL A 102 7.98 -12.46 -12.21
N LEU A 103 7.29 -11.32 -12.42
CA LEU A 103 6.61 -10.58 -11.37
C LEU A 103 5.51 -11.41 -10.71
N GLN A 104 4.59 -12.00 -11.48
CA GLN A 104 3.50 -12.80 -10.92
C GLN A 104 4.02 -14.03 -10.18
N ALA A 105 5.04 -14.70 -10.72
CA ALA A 105 5.63 -15.86 -10.06
C ALA A 105 6.32 -15.46 -8.75
N THR A 106 7.04 -14.34 -8.75
CA THR A 106 7.67 -13.81 -7.53
C THR A 106 6.62 -13.40 -6.50
N GLU A 107 5.57 -12.69 -6.88
CA GLU A 107 4.46 -12.34 -5.97
C GLU A 107 3.69 -13.57 -5.46
N ALA A 108 3.52 -14.61 -6.26
CA ALA A 108 2.95 -15.88 -5.82
C ALA A 108 3.83 -16.55 -4.75
N ILE A 109 5.16 -16.60 -4.95
CA ILE A 109 6.11 -17.09 -3.94
C ILE A 109 6.05 -16.22 -2.68
N ARG A 110 5.93 -14.89 -2.82
CA ARG A 110 5.77 -13.97 -1.69
C ARG A 110 4.52 -14.28 -0.88
N VAL A 111 3.38 -14.48 -1.52
CA VAL A 111 2.15 -14.88 -0.82
C VAL A 111 2.33 -16.23 -0.12
N LEU A 112 2.92 -17.23 -0.79
CA LEU A 112 3.19 -18.54 -0.19
C LEU A 112 4.15 -18.46 1.01
N SER A 113 5.12 -17.52 0.97
CA SER A 113 6.12 -17.33 2.02
C SER A 113 5.54 -16.88 3.36
N PHE A 114 4.28 -16.46 3.43
CA PHE A 114 3.68 -16.08 4.69
C PHE A 114 3.24 -17.27 5.56
N SER A 115 3.19 -18.49 5.02
CA SER A 115 3.00 -19.70 5.83
C SER A 115 4.30 -20.14 6.47
N LYS A 116 4.27 -20.47 7.77
CA LYS A 116 5.45 -20.95 8.53
C LYS A 116 6.09 -22.18 7.89
N ASP A 117 5.29 -23.14 7.44
CA ASP A 117 5.79 -24.37 6.81
C ASP A 117 6.47 -24.05 5.47
N ASN A 118 5.82 -23.20 4.67
CA ASN A 118 6.35 -22.78 3.37
C ASN A 118 7.65 -21.97 3.51
N LYS A 119 7.81 -21.12 4.54
CA LYS A 119 9.09 -20.45 4.83
C LYS A 119 10.23 -21.45 4.95
N ASN A 120 10.00 -22.56 5.66
CA ASN A 120 11.01 -23.60 5.83
C ASN A 120 11.33 -24.32 4.52
N HIS A 121 10.34 -24.53 3.65
CA HIS A 121 10.58 -25.08 2.31
C HIS A 121 11.41 -24.13 1.43
N ILE A 122 11.08 -22.84 1.43
CA ILE A 122 11.82 -21.81 0.66
C ILE A 122 13.26 -21.68 1.19
N LYS A 123 13.45 -21.67 2.52
CA LYS A 123 14.78 -21.61 3.16
C LYS A 123 15.72 -22.76 2.77
N LYS A 124 15.16 -23.94 2.53
CA LYS A 124 15.94 -25.14 2.18
C LYS A 124 16.36 -25.19 0.71
N ASP A 125 15.72 -24.39 -0.16
CA ASP A 125 16.05 -24.33 -1.58
C ASP A 125 17.06 -23.21 -1.85
N GLU A 126 18.36 -23.51 -1.69
CA GLU A 126 19.45 -22.55 -1.89
C GLU A 126 19.43 -21.92 -3.29
N ASN A 127 19.09 -22.71 -4.31
CA ASN A 127 18.98 -22.25 -5.69
C ASN A 127 17.85 -21.21 -5.85
N LEU A 128 16.72 -21.41 -5.16
CA LEU A 128 15.64 -20.42 -5.15
C LEU A 128 16.07 -19.14 -4.43
N ILE A 129 16.76 -19.25 -3.30
CA ILE A 129 17.27 -18.07 -2.57
C ILE A 129 18.25 -17.27 -3.43
N GLN A 130 19.16 -17.94 -4.14
CA GLN A 130 20.10 -17.28 -5.04
C GLN A 130 19.37 -16.56 -6.18
N LEU A 131 18.40 -17.23 -6.81
CA LEU A 131 17.58 -16.65 -7.87
C LEU A 131 16.81 -15.40 -7.38
N LEU A 132 16.21 -15.47 -6.20
CA LEU A 132 15.52 -14.33 -5.58
C LEU A 132 16.51 -13.20 -5.23
N THR A 133 17.71 -13.53 -4.78
CA THR A 133 18.76 -12.53 -4.51
C THR A 133 19.17 -11.80 -5.77
N ASP A 134 19.32 -12.51 -6.90
CA ASP A 134 19.62 -11.90 -8.19
C ASP A 134 18.47 -11.00 -8.67
N LEU A 135 17.22 -11.40 -8.45
CA LEU A 135 16.04 -10.58 -8.78
C LEU A 135 15.96 -9.26 -7.99
N THR A 136 16.56 -9.16 -6.80
CA THR A 136 16.60 -7.88 -6.07
C THR A 136 17.35 -6.77 -6.81
N LYS A 137 18.17 -7.14 -7.80
CA LYS A 137 18.94 -6.21 -8.65
C LYS A 137 18.31 -5.99 -10.02
N ASN A 138 17.09 -6.49 -10.24
CA ASN A 138 16.39 -6.35 -11.51
C ASN A 138 16.09 -4.87 -11.81
N THR A 139 16.09 -4.49 -13.09
CA THR A 139 15.72 -3.16 -13.56
C THR A 139 14.25 -2.82 -13.34
N VAL A 140 13.39 -3.85 -13.29
CA VAL A 140 11.97 -3.70 -12.97
C VAL A 140 11.80 -3.65 -11.46
N GLU A 141 11.46 -2.47 -10.98
CA GLU A 141 11.37 -2.14 -9.55
C GLU A 141 10.35 -3.02 -8.81
N ASN A 142 9.19 -3.27 -9.42
CA ASN A 142 8.17 -4.17 -8.88
C ASN A 142 8.71 -5.60 -8.61
N VAL A 143 9.52 -6.14 -9.53
CA VAL A 143 10.13 -7.47 -9.38
C VAL A 143 11.18 -7.47 -8.26
N ALA A 144 12.03 -6.44 -8.22
CA ALA A 144 13.04 -6.28 -7.18
C ALA A 144 12.42 -6.16 -5.78
N ASN A 145 11.31 -5.42 -5.66
CA ASN A 145 10.57 -5.24 -4.43
C ASN A 145 9.90 -6.54 -3.98
N ALA A 146 9.26 -7.28 -4.89
CA ALA A 146 8.67 -8.57 -4.61
C ALA A 146 9.71 -9.57 -4.07
N ALA A 147 10.86 -9.66 -4.73
CA ALA A 147 11.97 -10.54 -4.34
C ALA A 147 12.55 -10.15 -2.97
N SER A 148 12.76 -8.86 -2.74
CA SER A 148 13.20 -8.33 -1.44
C SER A 148 12.21 -8.69 -0.33
N GLY A 149 10.91 -8.54 -0.60
CA GLY A 149 9.83 -8.93 0.32
C GLY A 149 9.88 -10.40 0.72
N ILE A 150 10.15 -11.31 -0.22
CA ILE A 150 10.32 -12.74 0.09
C ILE A 150 11.52 -12.95 1.01
N LEU A 151 12.68 -12.42 0.63
CA LEU A 151 13.93 -12.60 1.39
C LEU A 151 13.80 -12.08 2.81
N TRP A 152 13.05 -10.99 3.01
CA TRP A 152 12.75 -10.49 4.35
C TRP A 152 11.73 -11.34 5.09
N ASN A 153 10.69 -11.82 4.41
CA ASN A 153 9.67 -12.67 5.03
C ASN A 153 10.26 -13.98 5.57
N ILE A 154 11.27 -14.54 4.89
CA ILE A 154 11.96 -15.76 5.30
C ILE A 154 13.01 -15.53 6.39
N LYS A 155 13.56 -14.32 6.60
CA LYS A 155 14.52 -14.09 7.71
C LYS A 155 13.92 -14.48 9.06
N ASP A 156 14.77 -15.00 9.95
CA ASP A 156 14.34 -15.30 11.32
C ASP A 156 14.08 -14.02 12.10
N ASP A 157 13.12 -14.07 13.03
CA ASP A 157 12.73 -12.89 13.82
C ASP A 157 13.95 -12.28 14.55
N LYS A 158 14.90 -13.11 14.99
CA LYS A 158 16.16 -12.65 15.61
C LYS A 158 17.01 -11.80 14.64
N GLU A 159 17.12 -12.20 13.39
CA GLU A 159 17.86 -11.46 12.35
C GLU A 159 17.15 -10.16 11.98
N LYS A 160 15.82 -10.14 12.01
CA LYS A 160 15.03 -8.91 11.85
C LYS A 160 15.27 -7.93 13.00
N HIS A 161 15.45 -8.43 14.22
CA HIS A 161 15.70 -7.63 15.41
C HIS A 161 17.14 -7.09 15.53
N GLU A 162 18.16 -7.80 15.02
CA GLU A 162 19.55 -7.34 15.12
C GLU A 162 19.82 -6.06 14.34
N ASN A 163 19.15 -5.85 13.21
CA ASN A 163 19.22 -4.59 12.44
C ASN A 163 18.73 -3.37 13.25
N VAL A 164 17.88 -3.56 14.27
CA VAL A 164 17.30 -2.48 15.08
C VAL A 164 18.25 -1.96 16.16
N LYS A 165 19.19 -2.79 16.63
CA LYS A 165 20.07 -2.44 17.78
C LYS A 165 21.15 -1.39 17.45
N ASN A 166 21.32 -1.05 16.18
CA ASN A 166 22.32 -0.06 15.73
C ASN A 166 21.76 1.35 15.46
N SER A 167 20.51 1.64 15.84
CA SER A 167 19.95 3.00 15.76
C SER A 167 20.15 3.77 17.08
N PRO A 168 20.73 4.99 17.06
CA PRO A 168 20.95 5.78 18.26
C PRO A 168 19.62 6.22 18.90
N ALA A 169 19.69 6.44 20.21
CA ALA A 169 18.57 6.66 21.13
C ALA A 169 17.57 7.77 20.73
N LYS A 170 16.29 7.50 21.06
CA LYS A 170 15.14 8.41 21.24
C LYS A 170 15.08 9.61 20.29
N SER A 171 14.66 9.38 19.04
CA SER A 171 13.93 10.41 18.29
C SER A 171 12.44 10.32 18.64
N THR A 172 11.72 11.45 18.55
CA THR A 172 10.25 11.50 18.63
C THR A 172 9.68 10.69 17.48
N GLY A 173 9.36 9.42 17.72
CA GLY A 173 8.85 8.51 16.70
C GLY A 173 7.52 9.01 16.12
N HIS A 174 7.26 8.69 14.85
CA HIS A 174 6.03 9.09 14.17
C HIS A 174 4.90 8.07 14.41
N VAL A 175 3.66 8.49 14.19
CA VAL A 175 2.50 7.60 14.09
C VAL A 175 2.45 7.07 12.66
N MET A 176 2.74 5.80 12.45
CA MET A 176 2.65 5.16 11.13
C MET A 176 1.22 4.72 10.87
N ILE A 177 0.66 5.08 9.71
CA ILE A 177 -0.62 4.57 9.24
C ILE A 177 -0.36 3.44 8.24
N SER A 178 -0.58 2.21 8.68
CA SER A 178 -0.57 1.03 7.80
C SER A 178 -1.97 0.83 7.24
N TYR A 179 -2.10 0.86 5.92
CA TYR A 179 -3.39 0.80 5.25
C TYR A 179 -3.35 0.21 3.85
N GLN A 180 -4.52 -0.15 3.34
CA GLN A 180 -4.68 -0.53 1.94
C GLN A 180 -4.97 0.70 1.09
N TRP A 181 -4.20 0.86 0.01
CA TRP A 181 -4.20 2.04 -0.85
C TRP A 181 -5.57 2.40 -1.43
N ALA A 182 -6.42 1.41 -1.70
CA ALA A 182 -7.79 1.65 -2.15
C ALA A 182 -8.65 2.51 -1.17
N ASP A 183 -8.27 2.58 0.11
CA ASP A 183 -8.95 3.33 1.17
C ASP A 183 -8.34 4.73 1.42
N GLN A 184 -7.47 5.22 0.51
CA GLN A 184 -6.65 6.43 0.68
C GLN A 184 -7.43 7.68 1.10
N LYS A 185 -8.61 7.93 0.51
CA LYS A 185 -9.37 9.17 0.75
C LYS A 185 -9.72 9.39 2.22
N LYS A 186 -10.21 8.34 2.90
CA LYS A 186 -10.56 8.42 4.33
C LYS A 186 -9.33 8.58 5.21
N LEU A 187 -8.21 7.98 4.82
CA LEU A 187 -7.00 7.99 5.64
C LEU A 187 -6.16 9.26 5.45
N ILE A 188 -6.25 9.92 4.29
CA ILE A 188 -5.78 11.30 4.13
C ILE A 188 -6.48 12.20 5.15
N GLN A 189 -7.79 12.06 5.33
CA GLN A 189 -8.54 12.84 6.31
C GLN A 189 -8.07 12.56 7.75
N ILE A 190 -7.93 11.28 8.14
CA ILE A 190 -7.40 10.91 9.47
C ILE A 190 -5.98 11.47 9.66
N SER A 191 -5.12 11.30 8.66
CA SER A 191 -3.74 11.80 8.67
C SER A 191 -3.68 13.32 8.83
N GLN A 192 -4.53 14.06 8.12
CA GLN A 192 -4.58 15.51 8.21
C GLN A 192 -5.02 15.95 9.61
N MET A 193 -6.08 15.36 10.15
CA MET A 193 -6.57 15.71 11.48
C MET A 193 -5.56 15.35 12.58
N LEU A 194 -4.83 14.24 12.45
CA LEU A 194 -3.75 13.90 13.37
C LEU A 194 -2.60 14.92 13.29
N SER A 195 -2.21 15.34 12.09
CA SER A 195 -1.20 16.39 11.90
C SER A 195 -1.64 17.73 12.50
N GLU A 196 -2.90 18.13 12.29
CA GLU A 196 -3.49 19.35 12.89
C GLU A 196 -3.57 19.26 14.43
N ALA A 197 -3.75 18.06 14.98
CA ALA A 197 -3.70 17.78 16.41
C ALA A 197 -2.26 17.69 16.98
N GLY A 198 -1.24 17.94 16.14
CA GLY A 198 0.16 18.01 16.53
C GLY A 198 0.91 16.67 16.53
N TYR A 199 0.37 15.62 15.92
CA TYR A 199 1.08 14.34 15.77
C TYR A 199 1.97 14.36 14.54
N LEU A 200 3.18 13.81 14.66
CA LEU A 200 4.04 13.50 13.52
C LEU A 200 3.51 12.23 12.85
N VAL A 201 2.83 12.36 11.72
CA VAL A 201 2.22 11.23 11.01
C VAL A 201 3.10 10.82 9.83
N TRP A 202 3.31 9.51 9.70
CA TRP A 202 3.86 8.91 8.49
C TRP A 202 2.77 8.08 7.83
N MET A 203 2.52 8.38 6.55
CA MET A 203 1.61 7.61 5.72
C MET A 203 2.22 7.55 4.32
N ASP A 204 2.07 6.39 3.69
CA ASP A 204 2.47 6.23 2.32
C ASP A 204 1.51 6.99 1.37
N ILE A 205 1.88 8.19 0.92
CA ILE A 205 1.02 9.08 0.09
C ILE A 205 1.49 9.13 -1.38
N LYS A 206 2.75 8.77 -1.65
CA LYS A 206 3.33 8.81 -3.00
C LYS A 206 3.28 7.41 -3.59
N ASP A 207 3.08 7.32 -4.90
CA ASP A 207 3.06 6.05 -5.62
C ASP A 207 4.25 5.17 -5.22
N MET A 208 4.00 4.09 -4.47
CA MET A 208 4.97 3.09 -4.03
C MET A 208 5.10 1.95 -5.05
N GLU A 209 4.96 2.23 -6.35
CA GLU A 209 5.55 1.35 -7.37
C GLU A 209 7.08 1.18 -7.17
N GLY A 210 7.70 2.05 -6.35
CA GLY A 210 9.12 2.05 -6.10
C GLY A 210 9.66 2.15 -4.67
N SER A 211 8.82 2.05 -3.64
CA SER A 211 9.40 2.00 -2.30
C SER A 211 9.92 0.61 -2.00
N THR A 212 11.24 0.52 -2.06
CA THR A 212 11.99 -0.63 -1.56
C THR A 212 11.48 -1.05 -0.20
N LEU A 213 11.47 -2.35 0.06
CA LEU A 213 11.17 -2.95 1.36
C LEU A 213 11.89 -2.24 2.53
N GLN A 214 13.06 -1.64 2.27
CA GLN A 214 13.81 -0.85 3.23
C GLN A 214 13.02 0.37 3.73
N ALA A 215 12.31 1.10 2.85
CA ALA A 215 11.50 2.25 3.25
C ALA A 215 10.32 1.84 4.14
N MET A 216 9.69 0.69 3.85
CA MET A 216 8.64 0.12 4.70
C MET A 216 9.19 -0.28 6.07
N ALA A 217 10.36 -0.93 6.10
CA ALA A 217 11.01 -1.33 7.34
C ALA A 217 11.38 -0.10 8.21
N ASP A 218 12.00 0.90 7.60
CA ASP A 218 12.37 2.17 8.23
C ASP A 218 11.17 2.88 8.87
N ALA A 219 10.01 2.87 8.19
CA ALA A 219 8.77 3.45 8.70
C ALA A 219 8.33 2.74 9.99
N VAL A 220 8.19 1.41 9.96
CA VAL A 220 7.77 0.63 11.12
C VAL A 220 8.77 0.77 12.28
N GLU A 221 10.07 0.75 11.99
CA GLU A 221 11.13 0.85 13.00
C GLU A 221 11.16 2.21 13.70
N LYS A 222 10.98 3.31 12.96
CA LYS A 222 10.98 4.67 13.51
C LYS A 222 9.61 5.08 14.08
N ALA A 223 8.58 4.28 13.87
CA ALA A 223 7.25 4.54 14.42
C ALA A 223 7.25 4.38 15.96
N CYS A 224 6.56 5.30 16.64
CA CYS A 224 6.22 5.16 18.05
C CYS A 224 4.96 4.32 18.24
N VAL A 225 4.01 4.43 17.31
CA VAL A 225 2.74 3.69 17.26
C VAL A 225 2.42 3.37 15.80
N VAL A 226 1.88 2.18 15.54
CA VAL A 226 1.39 1.77 14.22
C VAL A 226 -0.14 1.65 14.25
N LEU A 227 -0.83 2.46 13.45
CA LEU A 227 -2.26 2.34 13.21
C LEU A 227 -2.50 1.28 12.14
N VAL A 228 -3.22 0.22 12.49
CA VAL A 228 -3.55 -0.87 11.55
C VAL A 228 -4.98 -0.66 11.05
N CYS A 229 -5.13 -0.20 9.81
CA CYS A 229 -6.42 0.13 9.20
C CYS A 229 -7.09 -1.12 8.63
N MET A 230 -7.80 -1.84 9.49
CA MET A 230 -8.41 -3.13 9.20
C MET A 230 -9.57 -3.02 8.21
N SER A 231 -9.45 -3.77 7.12
CA SER A 231 -10.49 -4.13 6.18
C SER A 231 -10.17 -5.51 5.60
N GLU A 232 -11.10 -6.08 4.86
CA GLU A 232 -10.86 -7.30 4.10
C GLU A 232 -9.72 -7.11 3.09
N ARG A 233 -9.73 -5.99 2.37
CA ARG A 233 -8.67 -5.65 1.41
C ARG A 233 -7.31 -5.40 2.06
N TYR A 234 -7.29 -4.88 3.29
CA TYR A 234 -6.06 -4.78 4.09
C TYR A 234 -5.50 -6.16 4.39
N LYS A 235 -6.38 -7.10 4.78
CA LYS A 235 -5.98 -8.47 5.11
C LYS A 235 -5.45 -9.26 3.90
N GLU A 236 -5.91 -8.94 2.70
CA GLU A 236 -5.45 -9.57 1.46
C GLU A 236 -4.16 -8.97 0.89
N SER A 237 -3.74 -7.80 1.39
CA SER A 237 -2.55 -7.11 0.90
C SER A 237 -1.27 -7.70 1.50
N SER A 238 -0.36 -8.15 0.62
CA SER A 238 0.96 -8.67 1.02
C SER A 238 1.80 -7.61 1.73
N ASN A 239 1.76 -6.36 1.26
CA ASN A 239 2.47 -5.24 1.85
C ASN A 239 1.94 -4.93 3.26
N CYS A 240 0.61 -4.82 3.43
CA CYS A 240 0.00 -4.58 4.73
C CYS A 240 0.29 -5.71 5.72
N ARG A 241 0.28 -6.97 5.26
CA ARG A 241 0.67 -8.12 6.08
C ARG A 241 2.13 -8.02 6.54
N THR A 242 3.06 -7.69 5.64
CA THR A 242 4.47 -7.48 5.97
C THR A 242 4.64 -6.41 7.05
N GLU A 243 4.00 -5.25 6.91
CA GLU A 243 4.07 -4.16 7.89
C GLU A 243 3.51 -4.56 9.26
N ALA A 244 2.34 -5.19 9.29
CA ALA A 244 1.68 -5.61 10.51
C ALA A 244 2.46 -6.72 11.24
N GLU A 245 2.94 -7.74 10.51
CA GLU A 245 3.81 -8.78 11.08
C GLU A 245 5.11 -8.17 11.61
N TYR A 246 5.68 -7.18 10.90
CA TYR A 246 6.91 -6.55 11.37
C TYR A 246 6.70 -5.75 12.66
N ALA A 247 5.66 -4.91 12.68
CA ALA A 247 5.30 -4.13 13.86
C ALA A 247 5.04 -5.04 15.06
N PHE A 248 4.40 -6.19 14.84
CA PHE A 248 4.17 -7.20 15.87
C PHE A 248 5.47 -7.83 16.38
N THR A 249 6.36 -8.27 15.48
CA THR A 249 7.68 -8.81 15.84
C THR A 249 8.46 -7.80 16.68
N LEU A 250 8.52 -6.54 16.24
CA LEU A 250 9.16 -5.43 16.97
C LEU A 250 8.45 -5.02 18.27
N LYS A 251 7.31 -5.64 18.61
CA LYS A 251 6.46 -5.30 19.76
C LYS A 251 6.09 -3.82 19.78
N LYS A 252 5.90 -3.21 18.60
CA LYS A 252 5.41 -1.84 18.48
C LYS A 252 3.99 -1.75 19.03
N PRO A 253 3.62 -0.65 19.71
CA PRO A 253 2.23 -0.36 20.03
C PRO A 253 1.41 -0.34 18.73
N ILE A 254 0.36 -1.16 18.68
CA ILE A 254 -0.56 -1.23 17.54
C ILE A 254 -1.96 -0.82 17.99
N ILE A 255 -2.52 0.18 17.33
CA ILE A 255 -3.91 0.62 17.52
C ILE A 255 -4.72 0.16 16.29
N PRO A 256 -5.67 -0.78 16.45
CA PRO A 256 -6.51 -1.23 15.35
C PRO A 256 -7.59 -0.20 15.00
N LEU A 257 -7.72 0.16 13.72
CA LEU A 257 -8.79 0.99 13.19
C LEU A 257 -9.71 0.16 12.29
N MET A 258 -11.00 0.10 12.56
CA MET A 258 -11.97 -0.62 11.74
C MET A 258 -12.44 0.28 10.59
N MET A 259 -12.11 -0.06 9.35
CA MET A 259 -12.44 0.75 8.17
C MET A 259 -13.66 0.22 7.39
N GLN A 260 -14.01 -1.05 7.59
CA GLN A 260 -15.10 -1.75 6.89
C GLN A 260 -16.18 -2.19 7.88
N ARG A 261 -17.44 -1.92 7.54
CA ARG A 261 -18.58 -2.20 8.44
C ARG A 261 -18.83 -3.70 8.52
N GLY A 262 -18.96 -4.23 9.73
CA GLY A 262 -19.24 -5.65 9.95
C GLY A 262 -18.05 -6.58 9.73
N TYR A 263 -16.87 -6.06 9.35
CA TYR A 263 -15.67 -6.86 9.21
C TYR A 263 -15.18 -7.38 10.56
N LYS A 264 -14.73 -8.63 10.60
CA LYS A 264 -14.17 -9.26 11.79
C LYS A 264 -12.77 -9.78 11.45
N PRO A 265 -11.71 -9.25 12.09
CA PRO A 265 -10.36 -9.75 11.89
C PRO A 265 -10.29 -11.23 12.27
N ASN A 266 -9.75 -12.04 11.36
CA ASN A 266 -9.52 -13.47 11.51
C ASN A 266 -8.14 -13.84 10.92
N GLY A 267 -7.78 -15.12 11.00
CA GLY A 267 -6.50 -15.62 10.51
C GLY A 267 -5.29 -14.89 11.11
N TRP A 268 -4.32 -14.56 10.26
CA TRP A 268 -3.09 -13.88 10.65
C TRP A 268 -3.35 -12.51 11.31
N LEU A 269 -4.31 -11.74 10.81
CA LEU A 269 -4.62 -10.40 11.32
C LEU A 269 -5.30 -10.49 12.69
N GLY A 270 -6.22 -11.43 12.85
CA GLY A 270 -6.85 -11.72 14.15
C GLY A 270 -5.83 -12.10 15.23
N MET A 271 -4.81 -12.89 14.87
CA MET A 271 -3.73 -13.27 15.79
C MET A 271 -2.86 -12.09 16.23
N ILE A 272 -2.52 -11.17 15.31
CA ILE A 272 -1.69 -9.99 15.62
C ILE A 272 -2.44 -9.01 16.54
N LEU A 273 -3.74 -8.85 16.30
CA LEU A 273 -4.56 -7.86 17.00
C LEU A 273 -5.11 -8.41 18.32
N GLY A 274 -5.38 -9.73 18.41
CA GLY A 274 -5.88 -10.37 19.61
C GLY A 274 -7.19 -9.74 20.13
N ALA A 275 -7.31 -9.60 21.44
CA ALA A 275 -8.46 -8.97 22.09
C ALA A 275 -8.36 -7.43 22.20
N LYS A 276 -7.52 -6.78 21.38
CA LYS A 276 -7.37 -5.31 21.41
C LYS A 276 -8.67 -4.62 21.04
N LEU A 277 -9.00 -3.56 21.77
CA LEU A 277 -10.08 -2.66 21.40
C LEU A 277 -9.70 -1.91 20.12
N PHE A 278 -10.66 -1.73 19.23
CA PHE A 278 -10.48 -1.01 17.97
C PHE A 278 -11.25 0.32 17.98
N VAL A 279 -10.80 1.26 17.14
CA VAL A 279 -11.53 2.50 16.86
C VAL A 279 -12.30 2.33 15.54
N ASP A 280 -13.59 2.65 15.53
CA ASP A 280 -14.46 2.37 14.38
C ASP A 280 -14.61 3.58 13.45
N PHE A 281 -14.03 3.49 12.25
CA PHE A 281 -14.17 4.44 11.14
C PHE A 281 -15.01 3.87 9.98
N SER A 282 -15.76 2.80 10.22
CA SER A 282 -16.59 2.11 9.22
C SER A 282 -17.89 2.87 8.86
N GLY A 283 -18.17 3.97 9.56
CA GLY A 283 -19.39 4.78 9.42
C GLY A 283 -20.50 4.40 10.40
N LYS A 284 -20.23 3.52 11.38
CA LYS A 284 -21.18 3.21 12.47
C LYS A 284 -21.39 4.38 13.43
N TYR A 285 -20.32 5.14 13.68
CA TYR A 285 -20.31 6.34 14.52
C TYR A 285 -19.92 7.57 13.69
N SER A 286 -20.11 8.76 14.25
CA SER A 286 -19.63 9.99 13.61
C SER A 286 -18.10 9.98 13.52
N PHE A 287 -17.56 10.57 12.44
CA PHE A 287 -16.12 10.60 12.22
C PHE A 287 -15.39 11.31 13.37
N ASP A 288 -15.95 12.40 13.89
CA ASP A 288 -15.37 13.20 14.97
C ASP A 288 -15.30 12.43 16.29
N ASP A 289 -16.32 11.62 16.62
CA ASP A 289 -16.32 10.83 17.85
C ASP A 289 -15.29 9.69 17.78
N SER A 290 -15.16 9.06 16.63
CA SER A 290 -14.11 8.07 16.37
C SER A 290 -12.72 8.71 16.45
N PHE A 291 -12.54 9.91 15.90
CA PHE A 291 -11.29 10.65 15.99
C PHE A 291 -10.93 11.05 17.44
N LYS A 292 -11.92 11.45 18.26
CA LYS A 292 -11.70 11.71 19.70
C LYS A 292 -11.25 10.45 20.44
N ASN A 293 -11.82 9.28 20.10
CA ASN A 293 -11.40 8.01 20.69
C ASN A 293 -9.96 7.66 20.26
N LEU A 294 -9.64 7.78 18.97
CA LEU A 294 -8.27 7.60 18.46
C LEU A 294 -7.26 8.51 19.17
N SER A 295 -7.57 9.81 19.26
CA SER A 295 -6.70 10.79 19.93
C SER A 295 -6.49 10.45 21.40
N ARG A 296 -7.50 9.90 22.09
CA ARG A 296 -7.38 9.44 23.48
C ARG A 296 -6.48 8.23 23.62
N GLN A 297 -6.52 7.30 22.67
CA GLN A 297 -5.66 6.12 22.66
C GLN A 297 -4.21 6.46 22.30
N LEU A 298 -3.98 7.42 21.41
CA LEU A 298 -2.65 7.92 21.07
C LEU A 298 -2.02 8.75 22.19
N GLY A 299 -2.81 9.54 22.92
CA GLY A 299 -2.33 10.29 24.09
C GLY A 299 -1.24 11.30 23.73
N ARG A 300 -0.02 11.08 24.24
CA ARG A 300 1.17 11.90 23.92
C ARG A 300 2.08 11.24 22.89
N ASP A 301 1.85 9.98 22.56
CA ASP A 301 2.73 9.23 21.67
C ASP A 301 2.67 9.81 20.26
N GLY A 302 3.84 10.24 19.77
CA GLY A 302 3.97 10.84 18.44
C GLY A 302 3.62 12.33 18.36
N LYS A 303 3.34 13.01 19.48
CA LYS A 303 3.18 14.48 19.47
C LYS A 303 4.50 15.21 19.30
N ILE A 304 4.47 16.28 18.51
CA ILE A 304 5.58 17.22 18.36
C ILE A 304 5.68 18.03 19.67
N GLY A 305 6.65 17.68 20.52
CA GLY A 305 6.95 18.41 21.77
C GLY A 305 6.49 17.80 23.10
N GLY A 306 6.33 16.47 23.21
CA GLY A 306 6.01 15.79 24.48
C GLY A 306 7.23 15.42 25.33
N ASP A 307 7.52 16.26 26.34
CA ASP A 307 8.43 16.19 27.50
C ASP A 307 9.56 15.13 27.58
N ALA A 308 10.78 15.65 27.61
CA ALA A 308 11.80 15.19 28.55
C ALA A 308 11.35 15.58 29.97
N ASP A 309 11.46 14.65 30.92
CA ASP A 309 11.13 14.88 32.33
C ASP A 309 11.78 16.18 32.86
N GLU A 310 10.95 17.07 33.40
CA GLU A 310 11.38 18.24 34.16
C GLU A 310 12.11 17.79 35.44
N VAL A 311 13.41 18.09 35.52
CA VAL A 311 14.13 18.23 36.79
C VAL A 311 14.78 19.61 36.82
N ASP A 312 14.40 20.37 37.85
CA ASP A 312 14.81 21.74 38.19
C ASP A 312 16.29 22.07 37.89
N GLY A 313 16.52 23.14 37.12
CA GLY A 313 17.84 23.74 36.90
C GLY A 313 17.76 24.97 35.97
N PRO A 314 18.57 26.03 36.19
CA PRO A 314 18.20 27.39 35.79
C PRO A 314 18.26 27.66 34.28
N ILE A 315 17.35 28.55 33.89
CA ILE A 315 17.04 29.06 32.54
C ILE A 315 18.29 29.36 31.72
N ALA A 316 18.48 28.61 30.62
CA ALA A 316 19.32 29.02 29.50
C ALA A 316 18.43 29.52 28.37
N VAL A 317 18.39 30.85 28.21
CA VAL A 317 17.76 31.53 27.07
C VAL A 317 18.50 31.12 25.80
N ILE A 318 17.88 30.30 24.96
CA ILE A 318 18.37 30.04 23.61
C ILE A 318 18.00 31.24 22.75
N ARG A 319 19.04 32.01 22.38
CA ARG A 319 18.99 33.08 21.38
C ARG A 319 18.44 32.54 20.06
N SER A 320 17.37 33.17 19.58
CA SER A 320 16.89 33.03 18.21
C SER A 320 18.01 33.36 17.22
N VAL A 321 18.40 32.39 16.40
CA VAL A 321 19.14 32.65 15.17
C VAL A 321 18.10 33.10 14.13
N PRO A 322 18.23 34.28 13.50
CA PRO A 322 17.32 34.69 12.45
C PRO A 322 17.61 33.84 11.21
N LEU A 323 16.66 32.98 10.83
CA LEU A 323 16.64 32.42 9.49
C LEU A 323 16.34 33.59 8.53
N GLN A 324 17.37 34.04 7.81
CA GLN A 324 17.22 35.00 6.73
C GLN A 324 16.25 34.42 5.70
N ALA A 325 15.12 35.10 5.54
CA ALA A 325 14.15 34.85 4.49
C ALA A 325 14.81 35.07 3.13
N ALA A 326 15.04 33.98 2.40
CA ALA A 326 15.19 34.05 0.95
C ALA A 326 13.80 34.35 0.37
N ARG A 327 13.55 35.63 0.06
CA ARG A 327 12.38 36.08 -0.68
C ARG A 327 12.40 35.46 -2.08
N GLY A 328 11.51 34.50 -2.32
CA GLY A 328 11.02 34.12 -3.64
C GLY A 328 9.50 34.24 -3.63
N ASN A 329 8.96 35.13 -4.46
CA ASN A 329 7.53 35.45 -4.58
C ASN A 329 6.69 34.23 -5.02
N GLY A 330 6.31 33.35 -4.09
CA GLY A 330 5.37 32.27 -4.34
C GLY A 330 3.93 32.76 -4.18
N THR A 331 3.04 32.37 -5.09
CA THR A 331 1.60 32.64 -5.02
C THR A 331 0.89 31.92 -3.88
N ASN A 332 1.60 31.11 -3.08
CA ASN A 332 1.09 30.44 -1.89
C ASN A 332 0.52 31.40 -0.83
N GLU A 333 0.94 32.67 -0.82
CA GLU A 333 0.41 33.68 0.11
C GLU A 333 -0.78 34.48 -0.47
N TRP A 334 -1.25 34.16 -1.69
CA TRP A 334 -2.34 34.91 -2.30
C TRP A 334 -3.68 34.63 -1.61
N SER A 335 -4.30 35.71 -1.15
CA SER A 335 -5.70 35.68 -0.71
C SER A 335 -6.65 35.53 -1.90
N THR A 336 -7.92 35.21 -1.64
CA THR A 336 -8.99 35.17 -2.66
C THR A 336 -9.13 36.52 -3.41
N ASN A 337 -8.79 37.63 -2.74
CA ASN A 337 -8.78 38.96 -3.35
C ASN A 337 -7.62 39.16 -4.33
N ASP A 338 -6.46 38.56 -4.05
CA ASP A 338 -5.28 38.62 -4.94
C ASP A 338 -5.46 37.72 -6.16
N VAL A 339 -6.08 36.55 -5.96
CA VAL A 339 -6.54 35.67 -7.06
C VAL A 339 -7.57 36.40 -7.93
N SER A 340 -8.52 37.12 -7.32
CA SER A 340 -9.52 37.91 -8.06
C SER A 340 -8.89 39.04 -8.89
N LYS A 341 -7.84 39.71 -8.38
CA LYS A 341 -7.07 40.71 -9.14
C LYS A 341 -6.29 40.06 -10.29
N TRP A 342 -5.70 38.89 -10.06
CA TRP A 342 -5.01 38.12 -11.10
C TRP A 342 -5.97 37.64 -12.20
N LEU A 343 -7.15 37.14 -11.84
CA LEU A 343 -8.21 36.75 -12.79
C LEU A 343 -8.68 37.92 -13.66
N LYS A 344 -8.75 39.13 -13.09
CA LYS A 344 -9.02 40.36 -13.85
C LYS A 344 -7.91 40.68 -14.85
N LYS A 345 -6.64 40.47 -14.49
CA LYS A 345 -5.49 40.70 -15.37
C LYS A 345 -5.45 39.74 -16.58
N ILE A 346 -5.87 38.49 -16.39
CA ILE A 346 -5.91 37.48 -17.46
C ILE A 346 -7.23 37.48 -18.27
N GLY A 347 -8.17 38.36 -17.92
CA GLY A 347 -9.44 38.53 -18.63
C GLY A 347 -10.49 37.44 -18.34
N LEU A 348 -10.43 36.78 -17.18
CA LEU A 348 -11.38 35.73 -16.73
C LEU A 348 -12.25 36.19 -15.55
N ASN A 349 -12.52 37.49 -15.46
CA ASN A 349 -13.27 38.13 -14.37
C ASN A 349 -14.74 37.72 -14.26
N SER A 350 -15.34 37.12 -15.28
CA SER A 350 -16.76 36.73 -15.30
C SER A 350 -17.06 35.34 -14.71
N LYS A 351 -16.04 34.62 -14.22
CA LYS A 351 -16.17 33.24 -13.72
C LYS A 351 -16.17 33.21 -12.19
N GLU A 352 -17.36 33.17 -11.59
CA GLU A 352 -17.55 33.18 -10.13
C GLU A 352 -16.82 32.03 -9.41
N LYS A 353 -16.80 30.84 -10.01
CA LYS A 353 -16.13 29.66 -9.46
C LYS A 353 -14.59 29.76 -9.40
N LEU A 354 -13.99 30.64 -10.20
CA LEU A 354 -12.55 30.89 -10.15
C LEU A 354 -12.20 31.91 -9.05
N GLN A 355 -13.13 32.82 -8.72
CA GLN A 355 -12.89 33.88 -7.72
C GLN A 355 -12.84 33.34 -6.29
N SER A 356 -13.40 32.16 -6.04
CA SER A 356 -13.33 31.47 -4.74
C SER A 356 -11.99 30.75 -4.50
N LEU A 357 -11.09 30.74 -5.48
CA LEU A 357 -9.82 30.03 -5.35
C LEU A 357 -8.80 30.81 -4.52
N THR A 358 -8.03 30.09 -3.72
CA THR A 358 -6.87 30.62 -2.97
C THR A 358 -5.57 30.40 -3.76
N GLY A 359 -4.52 31.13 -3.36
CA GLY A 359 -3.18 30.95 -3.93
C GLY A 359 -2.63 29.53 -3.82
N GLU A 360 -2.92 28.86 -2.70
CA GLU A 360 -2.55 27.46 -2.47
C GLU A 360 -3.28 26.52 -3.45
N GLN A 361 -4.57 26.76 -3.71
CA GLN A 361 -5.35 25.99 -4.68
C GLN A 361 -4.87 26.21 -6.12
N LEU A 362 -4.44 27.42 -6.49
CA LEU A 362 -3.82 27.67 -7.79
C LEU A 362 -2.49 26.94 -7.94
N THR A 363 -1.67 26.93 -6.89
CA THR A 363 -0.40 26.20 -6.86
C THR A 363 -0.63 24.69 -6.95
N PHE A 364 -1.71 24.19 -6.33
CA PHE A 364 -2.14 22.80 -6.49
C PHE A 364 -2.60 22.50 -7.91
N LEU A 365 -3.40 23.38 -8.53
CA LEU A 365 -3.84 23.23 -9.92
C LEU A 365 -2.65 23.24 -10.91
N LYS A 366 -1.61 24.03 -10.66
CA LYS A 366 -0.34 23.97 -11.42
C LYS A 366 0.38 22.64 -11.28
N LYS A 367 0.40 22.07 -10.08
CA LYS A 367 0.99 20.73 -9.87
C LYS A 367 0.16 19.66 -10.56
N LEU A 368 -1.17 19.83 -10.58
CA LEU A 368 -2.10 18.91 -11.21
C LEU A 368 -2.00 18.92 -12.74
N SER A 369 -1.81 20.09 -13.37
CA SER A 369 -1.63 20.19 -14.82
C SER A 369 -0.41 19.42 -15.32
N ASN A 370 0.68 19.42 -14.55
CA ASN A 370 1.92 18.70 -14.90
C ASN A 370 1.87 17.19 -14.58
N ARG A 371 1.08 16.76 -13.59
CA ARG A 371 1.11 15.38 -13.07
C ARG A 371 -0.02 14.50 -13.59
N ALA A 372 -1.20 15.09 -13.82
CA ALA A 372 -2.37 14.38 -14.33
C ALA A 372 -3.13 15.27 -15.31
N PRO A 373 -2.58 15.48 -16.54
CA PRO A 373 -3.14 16.44 -17.49
C PRO A 373 -4.60 16.17 -17.83
N GLU A 374 -4.97 14.90 -18.01
CA GLU A 374 -6.35 14.52 -18.34
C GLU A 374 -7.35 14.85 -17.22
N PHE A 375 -6.98 14.56 -15.97
CA PHE A 375 -7.80 14.89 -14.81
C PHE A 375 -7.87 16.41 -14.59
N TYR A 376 -6.75 17.12 -14.76
CA TYR A 376 -6.71 18.58 -14.72
C TYR A 376 -7.66 19.20 -15.76
N PHE A 377 -7.59 18.78 -17.03
CA PHE A 377 -8.47 19.32 -18.07
C PHE A 377 -9.93 18.94 -17.87
N SER A 378 -10.21 17.75 -17.32
CA SER A 378 -11.57 17.37 -16.91
C SER A 378 -12.08 18.31 -15.82
N TYR A 379 -11.35 18.44 -14.71
CA TYR A 379 -11.72 19.27 -13.56
C TYR A 379 -11.89 20.76 -13.92
N VAL A 380 -10.99 21.30 -14.74
CA VAL A 380 -11.07 22.69 -15.22
C VAL A 380 -12.33 22.92 -16.07
N LYS A 381 -12.73 21.93 -16.89
CA LYS A 381 -13.96 22.01 -17.69
C LYS A 381 -15.20 21.81 -16.84
N THR A 382 -15.27 20.76 -16.02
CA THR A 382 -16.48 20.36 -15.30
C THR A 382 -16.73 21.19 -14.05
N ASP A 383 -15.71 21.33 -13.20
CA ASP A 383 -15.86 21.88 -11.86
C ASP A 383 -15.61 23.39 -11.85
N LEU A 384 -14.60 23.87 -12.60
CA LEU A 384 -14.30 25.30 -12.75
C LEU A 384 -15.08 25.99 -13.89
N GLY A 385 -15.79 25.23 -14.73
CA GLY A 385 -16.72 25.78 -15.73
C GLY A 385 -16.05 26.50 -16.91
N LEU A 386 -14.80 26.13 -17.24
CA LEU A 386 -14.05 26.66 -18.37
C LEU A 386 -14.26 25.79 -19.62
N HIS A 387 -15.41 25.96 -20.27
CA HIS A 387 -15.80 25.18 -21.45
C HIS A 387 -15.30 25.77 -22.78
N ARG A 388 -14.95 27.06 -22.82
CA ARG A 388 -14.44 27.72 -24.02
C ARG A 388 -12.94 27.53 -24.13
N LEU A 389 -12.46 27.16 -25.32
CA LEU A 389 -11.05 26.90 -25.59
C LEU A 389 -10.17 28.12 -25.27
N ASP A 390 -10.64 29.33 -25.61
CA ASP A 390 -9.91 30.58 -25.33
C ASP A 390 -9.73 30.83 -23.82
N ASP A 391 -10.75 30.51 -23.02
CA ASP A 391 -10.70 30.73 -21.58
C ASP A 391 -9.79 29.69 -20.90
N LEU A 392 -9.85 28.45 -21.38
CA LEU A 392 -9.00 27.35 -20.91
C LEU A 392 -7.53 27.61 -21.25
N MET A 393 -7.22 28.06 -22.47
CA MET A 393 -5.86 28.38 -22.88
C MET A 393 -5.29 29.57 -22.09
N LYS A 394 -6.09 30.63 -21.85
CA LYS A 394 -5.68 31.76 -20.99
C LYS A 394 -5.40 31.33 -19.56
N PHE A 395 -6.25 30.48 -19.00
CA PHE A 395 -6.11 29.99 -17.63
C PHE A 395 -4.88 29.09 -17.46
N THR A 396 -4.70 28.10 -18.34
CA THR A 396 -3.57 27.17 -18.27
C THR A 396 -2.24 27.89 -18.48
N ASN A 397 -2.12 28.75 -19.50
CA ASN A 397 -0.89 29.53 -19.72
C ASN A 397 -0.57 30.47 -18.56
N ALA A 398 -1.58 31.05 -17.92
CA ALA A 398 -1.38 31.93 -16.79
C ALA A 398 -1.01 31.15 -15.51
N ILE A 399 -1.55 29.94 -15.32
CA ILE A 399 -1.17 29.03 -14.23
C ILE A 399 0.30 28.60 -14.37
N ASP A 400 0.80 28.38 -15.59
CA ASP A 400 2.19 27.97 -15.79
C ASP A 400 3.20 29.09 -15.47
N GLN A 401 2.77 30.36 -15.55
CA GLN A 401 3.57 31.55 -15.26
C GLN A 401 3.57 31.97 -13.77
N ILE A 402 2.68 31.38 -12.97
CA ILE A 402 2.64 31.51 -11.51
C ILE A 402 3.64 30.57 -10.88
#